data_AF-A0A9D9L266-F1
#
_entry.id   AF-A0A9D9L266-F1
#
_cell.length_a   1.000
_cell.length_b   1.000
_cell.length_c   1.000
_cell.angle_alpha   90.00
_cell.angle_beta   90.00
_cell.angle_gamma   90.00
#
_symmetry.space_group_name_H-M   'P 1'
#
loop_
_entity.id
_entity.type
_entity.pdbx_description
1 polymer ?
#
loop_
_entity_poly.entity_id
_entity_poly.type
_entity_poly.pdbx_seq_one_letter_code
_entity_poly.pdbx_strand_id
1 'polypeptide(L)'
;MNDTQKSLLYMLSCAVNGITPDTAAMQAMDLEKLYRLAKFHSVRAAVQISLLRAGVQDKQFDQAYKKAVRKNIYLDMERCAILADLEKNGIWYMPMKGSLLKDLYPENGMREMSDNDVLFDADKQEQSKEIMLSHGYTAQHYGISNHDVYMKPPVLNFELHTSLFSSAHAEPLYKYYADTKRLLRKDEDNGHGYHFSDEDLYIYMTAHEWKHYNG
;
A
#
# COMPACT_ATOMS: atom_id res chain seq x y z
N MET A 1 12.42 25.24 -2.50
CA MET A 1 11.20 24.64 -3.07
C MET A 1 10.77 25.46 -4.27
N ASN A 2 10.71 24.86 -5.46
CA ASN A 2 10.30 25.54 -6.70
C ASN A 2 8.76 25.66 -6.80
N ASP A 3 8.26 26.39 -7.80
CA ASP A 3 6.83 26.66 -7.91
C ASP A 3 6.00 25.42 -8.26
N THR A 4 6.55 24.46 -9.01
CA THR A 4 5.90 23.17 -9.27
C THR A 4 5.75 22.35 -7.98
N GLN A 5 6.75 22.36 -7.10
CA GLN A 5 6.68 21.68 -5.79
C GLN A 5 5.64 22.34 -4.87
N LYS A 6 5.59 23.67 -4.83
CA LYS A 6 4.54 24.41 -4.09
C LYS A 6 3.15 24.07 -4.62
N SER A 7 3.00 24.05 -5.95
CA SER A 7 1.75 23.69 -6.62
C SER A 7 1.31 22.27 -6.26
N LEU A 8 2.24 21.30 -6.30
CA LEU A 8 1.96 19.93 -5.89
C LEU A 8 1.49 19.86 -4.44
N LEU A 9 2.21 20.47 -3.49
CA LEU A 9 1.83 20.47 -2.08
C LEU A 9 0.47 21.13 -1.85
N TYR A 10 0.20 22.25 -2.50
CA TYR A 10 -1.10 22.92 -2.44
C TYR A 10 -2.22 21.99 -2.92
N MET A 11 -2.04 21.34 -4.07
CA MET A 11 -3.03 20.42 -4.62
C MET A 11 -3.25 19.18 -3.76
N LEU A 12 -2.19 18.60 -3.18
CA LEU A 12 -2.32 17.46 -2.27
C LEU A 12 -3.03 17.87 -0.98
N SER A 13 -2.71 19.04 -0.44
CA SER A 13 -3.40 19.60 0.72
C SER A 13 -4.90 19.79 0.45
N CYS A 14 -5.26 20.36 -0.71
CA CYS A 14 -6.66 20.51 -1.10
C CYS A 14 -7.37 19.16 -1.22
N ALA A 15 -6.74 18.17 -1.86
CA ALA A 15 -7.30 16.84 -2.05
C ALA A 15 -7.64 16.19 -0.69
N VAL A 16 -6.64 16.11 0.20
CA VAL A 16 -6.76 15.47 1.53
C VAL A 16 -7.77 16.18 2.43
N ASN A 17 -7.88 17.51 2.34
CA ASN A 17 -8.75 18.30 3.22
C ASN A 17 -10.15 18.56 2.65
N GLY A 18 -10.53 17.96 1.51
CA GLY A 18 -11.85 18.24 0.94
C GLY A 18 -12.01 19.66 0.34
N ILE A 19 -10.91 20.41 0.18
CA ILE A 19 -10.94 21.81 -0.26
C ILE A 19 -10.94 21.86 -1.79
N THR A 20 -11.75 22.75 -2.36
CA THR A 20 -11.71 23.08 -3.79
C THR A 20 -10.58 24.08 -4.05
N PRO A 21 -9.57 23.75 -4.89
CA PRO A 21 -8.49 24.67 -5.17
C PRO A 21 -8.94 25.83 -6.06
N ASP A 22 -8.22 26.95 -6.01
CA ASP A 22 -8.48 28.11 -6.88
C ASP A 22 -8.29 27.75 -8.36
N THR A 23 -9.37 27.78 -9.12
CA THR A 23 -9.40 27.45 -10.55
C THR A 23 -8.44 28.31 -11.38
N ALA A 24 -8.31 29.60 -11.07
CA ALA A 24 -7.43 30.49 -11.83
C ALA A 24 -5.95 30.11 -11.62
N ALA A 25 -5.59 29.80 -10.37
CA ALA A 25 -4.27 29.27 -10.04
C ALA A 25 -4.00 27.93 -10.73
N MET A 26 -4.98 27.02 -10.81
CA MET A 26 -4.82 25.72 -11.49
C MET A 26 -4.60 25.86 -12.98
N GLN A 27 -5.34 26.76 -13.64
CA GLN A 27 -5.23 26.96 -15.09
C GLN A 27 -3.90 27.58 -15.52
N ALA A 28 -3.25 28.32 -14.62
CA ALA A 28 -1.93 28.91 -14.86
C ALA A 28 -0.77 27.91 -14.65
N MET A 29 -1.03 26.71 -14.10
CA MET A 29 0.02 25.73 -13.80
C MET A 29 0.53 25.02 -15.06
N ASP A 30 1.83 24.74 -15.06
CA ASP A 30 2.46 23.82 -16.01
C ASP A 30 2.09 22.37 -15.63
N LEU A 31 0.95 21.90 -16.14
CA LEU A 31 0.41 20.57 -15.83
C LEU A 31 1.35 19.44 -16.28
N GLU A 32 2.18 19.65 -17.30
CA GLU A 32 3.12 18.64 -17.75
C GLU A 32 4.27 18.46 -16.74
N LYS A 33 4.87 19.56 -16.27
CA LYS A 33 5.88 19.49 -15.20
C LYS A 33 5.29 18.94 -13.91
N LEU A 34 4.07 19.37 -13.57
CA LEU A 34 3.35 18.86 -12.41
C LEU A 34 3.12 17.35 -12.51
N TYR A 35 2.67 16.86 -13.67
CA TYR A 35 2.44 15.43 -13.89
C TYR A 35 3.72 14.61 -13.73
N ARG A 36 4.85 15.08 -14.26
CA ARG A 36 6.15 14.41 -14.10
C ARG A 36 6.56 14.33 -12.62
N LEU A 37 6.38 15.41 -11.87
CA LEU A 37 6.69 15.44 -10.43
C LEU A 37 5.73 14.56 -9.62
N ALA A 38 4.43 14.64 -9.90
CA ALA A 38 3.42 13.81 -9.25
C ALA A 38 3.63 12.31 -9.54
N LYS A 39 4.06 11.98 -10.77
CA LYS A 39 4.45 10.60 -11.15
C LYS A 39 5.64 10.12 -10.35
N PHE A 40 6.67 10.95 -10.18
CA PHE A 40 7.87 10.61 -9.41
C PHE A 40 7.54 10.27 -7.95
N HIS A 41 6.59 10.99 -7.35
CA HIS A 41 6.13 10.76 -5.99
C HIS A 41 4.92 9.81 -5.87
N SER A 42 4.43 9.21 -6.96
CA SER A 42 3.25 8.34 -6.98
C SER A 42 1.96 8.96 -6.41
N VAL A 43 1.72 10.23 -6.70
CA VAL A 43 0.58 11.02 -6.18
C VAL A 43 -0.29 11.65 -7.28
N ARG A 44 -0.25 11.12 -8.51
CA ARG A 44 -1.03 11.66 -9.64
C ARG A 44 -2.53 11.50 -9.38
N ALA A 45 -2.94 10.37 -8.82
CA ALA A 45 -4.35 10.12 -8.52
C ALA A 45 -4.91 11.13 -7.49
N ALA A 46 -4.12 11.48 -6.47
CA ALA A 46 -4.47 12.54 -5.53
C ALA A 46 -4.55 13.93 -6.18
N VAL A 47 -3.62 14.26 -7.08
CA VAL A 47 -3.64 15.51 -7.84
C VAL A 47 -4.89 15.59 -8.74
N GLN A 48 -5.29 14.48 -9.37
CA GLN A 48 -6.50 14.43 -10.21
C GLN A 48 -7.77 14.80 -9.44
N ILE A 49 -7.89 14.42 -8.18
CA ILE A 49 -9.04 14.78 -7.33
C ILE A 49 -9.17 16.30 -7.21
N SER A 50 -8.05 16.98 -6.97
CA SER A 50 -7.99 18.45 -6.93
C SER A 50 -8.31 19.10 -8.28
N LEU A 51 -7.82 18.55 -9.39
CA LEU A 51 -8.16 19.05 -10.74
C LEU A 51 -9.66 18.95 -11.03
N LEU A 52 -10.26 17.80 -10.70
CA LEU A 52 -11.70 17.57 -10.91
C LEU A 52 -12.55 18.58 -10.14
N ARG A 53 -12.24 18.83 -8.86
CA ARG A 53 -12.96 19.82 -8.04
C ARG A 53 -12.84 21.24 -8.58
N ALA A 54 -11.68 21.62 -9.12
CA ALA A 54 -11.49 22.92 -9.75
C ALA A 54 -12.07 23.03 -11.17
N GLY A 55 -12.67 21.96 -11.71
CA GLY A 55 -13.21 21.93 -13.07
C GLY A 55 -12.13 21.92 -14.17
N VAL A 56 -10.89 21.54 -13.83
CA VAL A 56 -9.78 21.45 -14.78
C VAL A 56 -9.65 20.03 -15.31
N GLN A 57 -9.57 19.88 -16.63
CA GLN A 57 -9.45 18.59 -17.29
C GLN A 57 -8.03 18.35 -17.79
N ASP A 58 -7.45 17.21 -17.40
CA ASP A 58 -6.20 16.71 -17.99
C ASP A 58 -6.30 15.20 -18.23
N LYS A 59 -5.95 14.77 -19.45
CA LYS A 59 -6.10 13.38 -19.87
C LYS A 59 -5.10 12.44 -19.18
N GLN A 60 -3.89 12.92 -18.85
CA GLN A 60 -2.86 12.07 -18.25
C GLN A 60 -3.17 11.79 -16.78
N PHE A 61 -3.60 12.82 -16.04
CA PHE A 61 -4.04 12.67 -14.66
C PHE A 61 -5.32 11.81 -14.55
N ASP A 62 -6.31 12.04 -15.42
CA ASP A 62 -7.53 11.21 -15.46
C ASP A 62 -7.22 9.73 -15.71
N GLN A 63 -6.33 9.43 -16.67
CA GLN A 63 -5.90 8.06 -16.93
C GLN A 63 -5.13 7.44 -15.75
N ALA A 64 -4.27 8.22 -15.08
CA ALA A 64 -3.53 7.75 -13.91
C ALA A 64 -4.47 7.42 -12.75
N TYR A 65 -5.44 8.29 -12.46
CA TYR A 65 -6.47 8.07 -11.45
C TYR A 65 -7.30 6.82 -11.75
N LYS A 66 -7.81 6.67 -12.97
CA LYS A 66 -8.58 5.47 -13.37
C LYS A 66 -7.76 4.18 -13.23
N LYS A 67 -6.46 4.22 -13.54
CA LYS A 67 -5.56 3.08 -13.33
C LYS A 67 -5.36 2.77 -11.85
N ALA A 68 -5.18 3.79 -11.01
CA ALA A 68 -5.06 3.63 -9.56
C ALA A 68 -6.32 3.00 -8.96
N VAL A 69 -7.50 3.53 -9.29
CA VAL A 69 -8.79 2.97 -8.85
C VAL A 69 -8.93 1.50 -9.26
N ARG A 70 -8.69 1.17 -10.55
CA ARG A 70 -8.78 -0.21 -11.03
C ARG A 70 -7.79 -1.14 -10.32
N LYS A 71 -6.54 -0.69 -10.14
CA LYS A 71 -5.52 -1.48 -9.46
C LYS A 71 -5.92 -1.75 -8.01
N ASN A 72 -6.42 -0.74 -7.29
CA ASN A 72 -6.89 -0.91 -5.92
C ASN A 72 -8.03 -1.93 -5.84
N ILE A 73 -9.02 -1.85 -6.75
CA ILE A 73 -10.12 -2.82 -6.82
C ILE A 73 -9.59 -4.25 -7.04
N TYR A 74 -8.70 -4.46 -8.01
CA TYR A 74 -8.15 -5.79 -8.27
C TYR A 74 -7.31 -6.31 -7.09
N LEU A 75 -6.50 -5.45 -6.47
CA LEU A 75 -5.73 -5.80 -5.28
C LEU A 75 -6.63 -6.17 -4.11
N ASP A 76 -7.74 -5.47 -3.91
CA ASP A 76 -8.71 -5.75 -2.84
C ASP A 76 -9.43 -7.07 -3.08
N MET A 77 -9.90 -7.32 -4.31
CA MET A 77 -10.55 -8.58 -4.70
C MET A 77 -9.63 -9.79 -4.48
N GLU A 78 -8.39 -9.71 -4.95
CA GLU A 78 -7.41 -10.79 -4.81
C GLU A 78 -7.00 -10.98 -3.36
N ARG A 79 -6.85 -9.89 -2.60
CA ARG A 79 -6.55 -9.98 -1.16
C ARG A 79 -7.68 -10.70 -0.43
N CYS A 80 -8.94 -10.33 -0.65
CA CYS A 80 -10.06 -11.03 -0.03
C CYS A 80 -10.07 -12.54 -0.36
N ALA A 81 -9.81 -12.91 -1.61
CA ALA A 81 -9.80 -14.31 -2.02
C ALA A 81 -8.64 -15.11 -1.39
N ILE A 82 -7.42 -14.55 -1.41
CA ILE A 82 -6.24 -15.19 -0.83
C ILE A 82 -6.38 -15.34 0.68
N LEU A 83 -6.81 -14.28 1.40
CA LEU A 83 -6.98 -14.34 2.85
C LEU A 83 -8.07 -15.33 3.25
N ALA A 84 -9.15 -15.47 2.47
CA ALA A 84 -10.17 -16.48 2.70
C ALA A 84 -9.63 -17.91 2.58
N ASP A 85 -8.70 -18.16 1.65
CA ASP A 85 -8.04 -19.47 1.54
C ASP A 85 -7.02 -19.71 2.65
N LEU A 86 -6.29 -18.68 3.12
CA LEU A 86 -5.45 -18.79 4.32
C LEU A 86 -6.30 -19.16 5.55
N GLU A 87 -7.40 -18.44 5.77
CA GLU A 87 -8.38 -18.69 6.84
C GLU A 87 -8.89 -20.14 6.80
N LYS A 88 -9.37 -20.60 5.64
CA LYS A 88 -9.89 -21.96 5.44
C LYS A 88 -8.86 -23.05 5.74
N ASN A 89 -7.58 -22.75 5.56
CA ASN A 89 -6.47 -23.66 5.83
C ASN A 89 -5.89 -23.54 7.25
N GLY A 90 -6.50 -22.71 8.10
CA GLY A 90 -6.05 -22.48 9.48
C GLY A 90 -4.72 -21.73 9.58
N ILE A 91 -4.38 -20.96 8.54
CA ILE A 91 -3.15 -20.16 8.47
C ILE A 91 -3.50 -18.77 8.98
N TRP A 92 -2.83 -18.32 10.05
CA TRP A 92 -3.05 -16.96 10.53
C TRP A 92 -2.44 -15.92 9.59
N TYR A 93 -3.12 -14.79 9.46
CA TYR A 93 -2.73 -13.70 8.57
C TYR A 93 -3.04 -12.33 9.18
N MET A 94 -2.32 -11.31 8.73
CA MET A 94 -2.54 -9.91 9.03
C MET A 94 -2.20 -9.07 7.79
N PRO A 95 -3.18 -8.43 7.15
CA PRO A 95 -2.92 -7.44 6.10
C PRO A 95 -2.14 -6.25 6.69
N MET A 96 -1.24 -5.66 5.90
CA MET A 96 -0.34 -4.61 6.41
C MET A 96 -0.25 -3.40 5.47
N LYS A 97 0.41 -2.35 5.97
CA LYS A 97 0.91 -1.19 5.22
C LYS A 97 -0.17 -0.55 4.37
N GLY A 98 0.06 -0.44 3.06
CA GLY A 98 -0.81 0.28 2.13
C GLY A 98 -2.22 -0.27 2.09
N SER A 99 -2.41 -1.57 2.32
CA SER A 99 -3.73 -2.19 2.31
C SER A 99 -4.62 -1.69 3.44
N LEU A 100 -4.03 -1.29 4.58
CA LEU A 100 -4.72 -0.66 5.70
C LEU A 100 -4.79 0.86 5.52
N LEU A 101 -3.67 1.48 5.15
CA LEU A 101 -3.57 2.94 5.06
C LEU A 101 -4.46 3.56 3.99
N LYS A 102 -4.80 2.81 2.92
CA LYS A 102 -5.64 3.32 1.83
C LYS A 102 -7.02 3.78 2.32
N ASP A 103 -7.53 3.16 3.38
CA ASP A 103 -8.87 3.43 3.91
C ASP A 103 -8.88 4.70 4.79
N LEU A 104 -7.70 5.23 5.17
CA LEU A 104 -7.56 6.52 5.84
C LEU A 104 -7.63 7.72 4.87
N TYR A 105 -7.54 7.49 3.55
CA TYR A 105 -7.65 8.55 2.57
C TYR A 105 -9.12 8.92 2.36
N PRO A 106 -9.45 10.22 2.19
CA PRO A 106 -10.85 10.67 2.13
C PRO A 106 -11.60 10.22 0.86
N GLU A 107 -10.89 9.77 -0.18
CA GLU A 107 -11.49 9.33 -1.43
C GLU A 107 -10.83 8.09 -2.01
N ASN A 108 -11.66 7.23 -2.63
CA ASN A 108 -11.22 6.05 -3.34
C ASN A 108 -10.25 6.39 -4.49
N GLY A 109 -9.18 5.60 -4.58
CA GLY A 109 -8.14 5.78 -5.59
C GLY A 109 -7.18 6.93 -5.34
N MET A 110 -7.34 7.71 -4.25
CA MET A 110 -6.39 8.78 -3.90
C MET A 110 -4.98 8.21 -3.66
N ARG A 111 -4.88 7.05 -3.00
CA ARG A 111 -3.64 6.29 -2.83
C ARG A 111 -3.37 5.41 -4.06
N GLU A 112 -2.24 5.65 -4.72
CA GLU A 112 -1.70 4.75 -5.75
C GLU A 112 -1.01 3.55 -5.09
N MET A 113 -1.68 2.39 -5.02
CA MET A 113 -1.12 1.17 -4.43
C MET A 113 -0.04 0.53 -5.31
N SER A 114 1.02 0.02 -4.68
CA SER A 114 2.06 -0.78 -5.35
C SER A 114 1.73 -2.28 -5.24
N ASP A 115 1.76 -2.80 -4.03
CA ASP A 115 1.70 -4.21 -3.60
C ASP A 115 0.54 -4.42 -2.61
N ASN A 116 0.30 -5.69 -2.29
CA ASN A 116 -0.30 -6.07 -1.02
C ASN A 116 0.73 -6.77 -0.14
N ASP A 117 0.89 -6.28 1.08
CA ASP A 117 1.68 -6.94 2.12
C ASP A 117 0.77 -7.69 3.09
N VAL A 118 1.14 -8.93 3.40
CA VAL A 118 0.45 -9.75 4.41
C VAL A 118 1.51 -10.43 5.27
N LEU A 119 1.47 -10.22 6.58
CA LEU A 119 2.22 -11.06 7.53
C LEU A 119 1.41 -12.32 7.79
N PHE A 120 2.05 -13.47 7.81
CA PHE A 120 1.35 -14.75 7.98
C PHE A 120 2.16 -15.76 8.79
N ASP A 121 1.55 -16.91 9.04
CA ASP A 121 2.19 -18.02 9.75
C ASP A 121 3.44 -18.55 9.02
N ALA A 122 4.62 -18.20 9.53
CA ALA A 122 5.90 -18.60 8.95
C ALA A 122 6.04 -20.14 8.85
N ASP A 123 5.44 -20.89 9.78
CA ASP A 123 5.43 -22.35 9.78
C ASP A 123 4.60 -22.94 8.62
N LYS A 124 3.82 -22.11 7.91
CA LYS A 124 2.94 -22.46 6.80
C LYS A 124 3.39 -21.87 5.47
N GLN A 125 4.66 -21.52 5.34
CA GLN A 125 5.22 -20.89 4.14
C GLN A 125 5.03 -21.73 2.86
N GLU A 126 5.27 -23.03 2.92
CA GLU A 126 5.07 -23.93 1.77
C GLU A 126 3.59 -24.01 1.35
N GLN A 127 2.69 -24.20 2.31
CA GLN A 127 1.24 -24.25 2.05
C GLN A 127 0.72 -22.89 1.51
N SER A 128 1.24 -21.77 2.03
CA SER A 128 0.87 -20.44 1.56
C SER A 128 1.34 -20.18 0.13
N LYS A 129 2.52 -20.69 -0.25
CA LYS A 129 2.97 -20.69 -1.64
C LYS A 129 2.02 -21.47 -2.54
N GLU A 130 1.59 -22.66 -2.16
CA GLU A 130 0.62 -23.44 -2.95
C GLU A 130 -0.69 -22.69 -3.16
N ILE A 131 -1.19 -22.01 -2.12
CA ILE A 131 -2.36 -21.13 -2.23
C ILE A 131 -2.09 -20.03 -3.26
N MET A 132 -0.99 -19.29 -3.16
CA MET A 132 -0.65 -18.23 -4.13
C MET A 132 -0.58 -18.75 -5.57
N LEU A 133 0.05 -19.91 -5.79
CA LEU A 133 0.13 -20.53 -7.12
C LEU A 133 -1.26 -20.93 -7.65
N SER A 134 -2.15 -21.41 -6.78
CA SER A 134 -3.53 -21.76 -7.15
C SER A 134 -4.36 -20.54 -7.60
N HIS A 135 -4.06 -19.35 -7.06
CA HIS A 135 -4.61 -18.06 -7.51
C HIS A 135 -3.97 -17.53 -8.81
N GLY A 136 -3.05 -18.27 -9.42
CA GLY A 136 -2.40 -17.91 -10.68
C GLY A 136 -1.22 -16.94 -10.54
N TYR A 137 -0.65 -16.80 -9.33
CA TYR A 137 0.60 -16.07 -9.14
C TYR A 137 1.81 -16.94 -9.50
N THR A 138 2.92 -16.28 -9.79
CA THR A 138 4.25 -16.89 -9.89
C THR A 138 5.13 -16.38 -8.75
N ALA A 139 5.79 -17.28 -8.03
CA ALA A 139 6.78 -16.91 -7.03
C ALA A 139 8.07 -16.40 -7.71
N GLN A 140 8.45 -15.15 -7.45
CA GLN A 140 9.72 -14.56 -7.90
C GLN A 140 10.83 -14.75 -6.86
N HIS A 141 10.49 -14.61 -5.57
CA HIS A 141 11.38 -14.85 -4.45
C HIS A 141 10.66 -15.70 -3.41
N TYR A 142 11.31 -16.75 -2.91
CA TYR A 142 10.72 -17.68 -1.96
C TYR A 142 11.77 -18.19 -0.96
N GLY A 143 11.56 -17.98 0.33
CA GLY A 143 12.42 -18.48 1.41
C GLY A 143 13.81 -17.83 1.48
N ILE A 144 14.01 -16.68 0.82
CA ILE A 144 15.31 -16.01 0.73
C ILE A 144 15.44 -14.86 1.74
N SER A 145 14.33 -14.26 2.15
CA SER A 145 14.31 -13.07 3.00
C SER A 145 13.20 -13.14 4.05
N ASN A 146 12.86 -12.00 4.68
CA ASN A 146 11.73 -11.91 5.60
C ASN A 146 10.36 -12.01 4.91
N HIS A 147 10.33 -12.03 3.58
CA HIS A 147 9.11 -12.20 2.78
C HIS A 147 9.36 -12.94 1.46
N ASP A 148 8.28 -13.50 0.94
CA ASP A 148 8.16 -14.09 -0.39
C ASP A 148 7.45 -13.12 -1.33
N VAL A 149 7.88 -13.06 -2.59
CA VAL A 149 7.35 -12.14 -3.60
C VAL A 149 6.62 -12.92 -4.68
N TYR A 150 5.35 -12.57 -4.90
CA TYR A 150 4.46 -13.21 -5.86
C TYR A 150 3.95 -12.20 -6.88
N MET A 151 4.04 -12.54 -8.17
CA MET A 151 3.61 -11.69 -9.27
C MET A 151 2.50 -12.34 -10.08
N LYS A 152 1.48 -11.57 -10.47
CA LYS A 152 0.42 -11.99 -11.39
C LYS A 152 0.20 -10.91 -12.45
N PRO A 153 0.40 -11.21 -13.74
CA PRO A 153 0.18 -10.25 -14.80
C PRO A 153 -1.25 -9.68 -14.79
N PRO A 154 -1.45 -8.42 -15.20
CA PRO A 154 -0.43 -7.51 -15.71
C PRO A 154 0.28 -6.67 -14.65
N VAL A 155 -0.30 -6.50 -13.45
CA VAL A 155 0.17 -5.49 -12.47
C VAL A 155 0.04 -5.90 -11.00
N LEU A 156 -0.39 -7.13 -10.70
CA LEU A 156 -0.64 -7.57 -9.33
C LEU A 156 0.61 -8.17 -8.73
N ASN A 157 0.86 -7.80 -7.48
CA ASN A 157 2.02 -8.24 -6.73
C ASN A 157 1.68 -8.30 -5.25
N PHE A 158 2.11 -9.38 -4.61
CA PHE A 158 1.89 -9.66 -3.21
C PHE A 158 3.23 -10.00 -2.56
N GLU A 159 3.44 -9.46 -1.36
CA GLU A 159 4.53 -9.84 -0.48
C GLU A 159 3.95 -10.56 0.74
N LEU A 160 4.26 -11.85 0.88
CA LEU A 160 3.90 -12.62 2.08
C LEU A 160 5.08 -12.63 3.03
N HIS A 161 4.96 -11.93 4.15
CA HIS A 161 6.00 -11.75 5.16
C HIS A 161 5.94 -12.90 6.18
N THR A 162 7.07 -13.57 6.39
CA THR A 162 7.27 -14.52 7.50
C THR A 162 7.76 -13.79 8.76
N SER A 163 8.30 -12.59 8.61
CA SER A 163 8.69 -11.69 9.70
C SER A 163 8.69 -10.23 9.24
N LEU A 164 8.48 -9.30 10.17
CA LEU A 164 8.49 -7.87 9.85
C LEU A 164 9.88 -7.32 9.51
N PHE A 165 10.90 -7.85 10.19
CA PHE A 165 12.31 -7.51 9.99
C PHE A 165 13.15 -8.80 10.08
N SER A 166 14.15 -8.94 9.21
CA SER A 166 15.22 -9.94 9.34
C SER A 166 16.44 -9.40 10.11
N SER A 167 17.37 -10.30 10.46
CA SER A 167 18.65 -9.97 11.09
C SER A 167 19.58 -9.08 10.27
N ALA A 168 19.28 -8.88 8.98
CA ALA A 168 20.00 -7.94 8.12
C ALA A 168 19.61 -6.47 8.40
N HIS A 169 18.50 -6.23 9.10
CA HIS A 169 18.05 -4.89 9.44
C HIS A 169 18.68 -4.39 10.73
N ALA A 170 18.84 -3.08 10.83
CA ALA A 170 19.48 -2.44 11.96
C ALA A 170 18.71 -2.65 13.29
N GLU A 171 19.48 -2.75 14.36
CA GLU A 171 18.95 -2.72 15.72
C GLU A 171 18.36 -1.34 16.06
N PRO A 172 17.30 -1.27 16.89
CA PRO A 172 16.68 -2.36 17.66
C PRO A 172 15.54 -3.09 16.91
N LEU A 173 15.33 -2.83 15.62
CA LEU A 173 14.11 -3.22 14.91
C LEU A 173 13.93 -4.74 14.84
N TYR A 174 14.98 -5.47 14.46
CA TYR A 174 14.92 -6.93 14.38
C TYR A 174 14.55 -7.56 15.74
N LYS A 175 15.22 -7.14 16.82
CA LYS A 175 14.95 -7.67 18.17
C LYS A 175 13.55 -7.31 18.67
N TYR A 176 13.10 -6.08 18.45
CA TYR A 176 11.79 -5.63 18.93
C TYR A 176 10.64 -6.43 18.30
N TYR A 177 10.75 -6.79 17.02
CA TYR A 177 9.73 -7.51 16.26
C TYR A 177 9.98 -9.03 16.16
N ALA A 178 11.00 -9.56 16.83
CA ALA A 178 11.32 -10.99 16.80
C ALA A 178 10.15 -11.88 17.25
N ASP A 179 9.41 -11.44 18.26
CA ASP A 179 8.11 -12.02 18.62
C ASP A 179 7.01 -11.04 18.22
N THR A 180 6.55 -11.13 16.96
CA THR A 180 5.44 -10.29 16.48
C THR A 180 4.09 -10.74 17.04
N LYS A 181 3.95 -12.02 17.44
CA LYS A 181 2.66 -12.57 17.94
C LYS A 181 2.17 -11.84 19.19
N ARG A 182 3.08 -11.33 20.03
CA ARG A 182 2.73 -10.51 21.21
C ARG A 182 1.99 -9.20 20.87
N LEU A 183 2.11 -8.71 19.64
CA LEU A 183 1.50 -7.46 19.18
C LEU A 183 0.18 -7.69 18.43
N LEU A 184 -0.10 -8.93 18.04
CA LEU A 184 -1.28 -9.26 17.24
C LEU A 184 -2.54 -9.26 18.09
N ARG A 185 -3.58 -8.59 17.58
CA ARG A 185 -4.95 -8.66 18.10
C ARG A 185 -5.77 -9.49 17.14
N LYS A 186 -6.47 -10.49 17.65
CA LYS A 186 -7.34 -11.33 16.83
C LYS A 186 -8.56 -10.50 16.39
N ASP A 187 -8.96 -10.63 15.13
CA ASP A 187 -10.18 -9.98 14.66
C ASP A 187 -11.42 -10.70 15.22
N GLU A 188 -12.52 -9.97 15.39
CA GLU A 188 -13.77 -10.52 15.94
C GLU A 188 -14.52 -11.38 14.91
N ASP A 189 -14.43 -11.03 13.62
CA ASP A 189 -15.24 -11.61 12.55
C ASP A 189 -14.60 -12.82 11.84
N ASN A 190 -13.42 -13.27 12.28
CA ASN A 190 -12.70 -14.39 11.67
C ASN A 190 -11.98 -15.30 12.68
N GLY A 191 -11.57 -16.49 12.22
CA GLY A 191 -10.92 -17.49 13.06
C GLY A 191 -9.40 -17.32 13.15
N HIS A 192 -8.77 -16.77 12.11
CA HIS A 192 -7.33 -16.71 11.94
C HIS A 192 -6.79 -15.36 11.43
N GLY A 193 -7.64 -14.34 11.30
CA GLY A 193 -7.23 -12.97 10.99
C GLY A 193 -6.82 -12.18 12.23
N TYR A 194 -5.86 -11.29 12.02
CA TYR A 194 -5.29 -10.44 13.05
C TYR A 194 -5.05 -9.03 12.51
N HIS A 195 -4.96 -8.07 13.44
CA HIS A 195 -4.55 -6.70 13.21
C HIS A 195 -3.59 -6.23 14.31
N PHE A 196 -2.95 -5.09 14.07
CA PHE A 196 -2.28 -4.31 15.11
C PHE A 196 -3.21 -3.29 15.73
N SER A 197 -2.93 -2.90 16.98
CA SER A 197 -3.51 -1.67 17.53
C SER A 197 -3.10 -0.46 16.68
N ASP A 198 -3.82 0.65 16.82
CA ASP A 198 -3.46 1.89 16.12
C ASP A 198 -2.04 2.35 16.50
N GLU A 199 -1.66 2.20 17.77
CA GLU A 199 -0.33 2.53 18.27
C GLU A 199 0.76 1.61 17.68
N ASP A 200 0.52 0.30 17.67
CA ASP A 200 1.47 -0.67 17.11
C ASP A 200 1.61 -0.51 15.60
N LEU A 201 0.51 -0.24 14.90
CA LEU A 201 0.52 0.07 13.47
C LEU A 201 1.33 1.34 13.19
N TYR A 202 1.12 2.40 13.96
CA TYR A 202 1.86 3.66 13.81
C TYR A 202 3.36 3.48 14.05
N ILE A 203 3.74 2.77 15.12
CA ILE A 203 5.14 2.48 15.44
C ILE A 203 5.76 1.59 14.34
N TYR A 204 5.04 0.59 13.85
CA TYR A 204 5.49 -0.26 12.76
C TYR A 204 5.71 0.52 11.46
N MET A 205 4.77 1.38 11.08
CA MET A 205 4.91 2.22 9.88
C MET A 205 6.13 3.15 9.99
N THR A 206 6.33 3.78 11.15
CA THR A 206 7.50 4.63 11.42
C THR A 206 8.82 3.85 11.31
N ALA A 207 8.87 2.64 11.89
CA ALA A 207 10.04 1.77 11.80
C ALA A 207 10.33 1.31 10.37
N HIS A 208 9.28 0.96 9.61
CA HIS A 208 9.38 0.55 8.21
C HIS A 208 9.87 1.71 7.33
N GLU A 209 9.38 2.93 7.53
CA GLU A 209 9.85 4.12 6.83
C GLU A 209 11.32 4.43 7.14
N TRP A 210 11.72 4.35 8.41
CA TRP A 210 13.12 4.55 8.80
C TRP A 210 14.05 3.51 8.15
N LYS A 211 13.62 2.24 8.06
CA LYS A 211 14.37 1.19 7.35
C LYS A 211 14.68 1.63 5.91
N HIS A 212 13.68 2.12 5.16
CA HIS A 212 13.88 2.56 3.78
C HIS A 212 14.72 3.83 3.66
N TYR A 213 14.68 4.70 4.67
CA TYR A 213 15.52 5.89 4.74
C TYR A 213 17.00 5.55 5.01
N ASN A 214 17.27 4.62 5.92
CA ASN A 214 18.62 4.34 6.42
C ASN A 214 19.41 3.35 5.55
N GLY A 215 18.76 2.60 4.65
CA GLY A 215 19.41 1.70 3.68
C GLY A 215 20.14 0.53 4.34
#